data_AF-A0A935Z0S3-F1
#
_entry.id   AF-A0A935Z0S3-F1
#
_cell.length_a   1.000
_cell.length_b   1.000
_cell.length_c   1.000
_cell.angle_alpha   90.00
_cell.angle_beta   90.00
_cell.angle_gamma   90.00
#
_symmetry.space_group_name_H-M   'P 1'
#
loop_
_entity.id
_entity.type
_entity.pdbx_description
1 polymer ?
#
loop_
_entity_poly.entity_id
_entity_poly.type
_entity_poly.pdbx_seq_one_letter_code
_entity_poly.pdbx_strand_id
1 'polypeptide(L)'
;MQLILVLCFVNVGFLAITPYVIYGHPLSSPTLLLILWLSINGPICWWHSRKKQSDNVRQISVKHGIWILEIENRKYYCELNAEILCWQWILIIPLYSAESRSVIRLVILRDSISAEENSILRRWIHSECG
;
A
#
# COMPACT_ATOMS: atom_id res chain seq x y z
N MET A 1 16.70 5.13 0.47
CA MET A 1 15.35 5.76 0.34
C MET A 1 15.35 7.11 -0.35
N GLN A 2 16.30 8.03 -0.09
CA GLN A 2 16.40 9.31 -0.81
C GLN A 2 16.57 9.14 -2.34
N LEU A 3 17.30 8.10 -2.78
CA LEU A 3 17.56 7.86 -4.20
C LEU A 3 16.31 7.59 -5.05
N ILE A 4 15.31 6.88 -4.50
CA ILE A 4 14.07 6.53 -5.22
C ILE A 4 13.17 7.76 -5.39
N LEU A 5 13.11 8.61 -4.37
CA LEU A 5 12.38 9.87 -4.42
C LEU A 5 13.00 10.82 -5.47
N VAL A 6 14.34 10.92 -5.50
CA VAL A 6 15.07 11.68 -6.52
C VAL A 6 14.84 11.10 -7.92
N LEU A 7 14.89 9.77 -8.09
CA LEU A 7 14.62 9.11 -9.36
C LEU A 7 13.18 9.30 -9.85
N CYS A 8 12.19 9.33 -8.94
CA CYS A 8 10.81 9.66 -9.30
C CYS A 8 10.68 11.12 -9.76
N PHE A 9 11.27 12.08 -9.03
CA PHE A 9 11.25 13.50 -9.42
C PHE A 9 11.97 13.75 -10.77
N VAL A 10 13.10 13.08 -11.00
CA VAL A 10 13.85 13.19 -12.26
C VAL A 10 13.10 12.55 -13.44
N ASN A 11 12.47 11.38 -13.24
CA ASN A 11 11.66 10.74 -14.28
C ASN A 11 10.40 11.54 -14.62
N VAL A 12 9.80 12.20 -13.63
CA VAL A 12 8.65 13.08 -13.81
C VAL A 12 9.02 14.31 -14.65
N GLY A 13 10.15 14.95 -14.36
CA GLY A 13 10.66 16.06 -15.17
C GLY A 13 10.93 15.63 -16.60
N PHE A 14 11.54 14.46 -16.79
CA PHE A 14 11.72 13.88 -18.12
C PHE A 14 10.39 13.61 -18.82
N LEU A 15 9.42 12.95 -18.19
CA LEU A 15 8.10 12.66 -18.79
C LEU A 15 7.31 13.92 -19.17
N ALA A 16 7.45 15.01 -18.44
CA ALA A 16 6.82 16.29 -18.76
C ALA A 16 7.50 17.01 -19.95
N ILE A 17 8.82 16.89 -20.08
CA ILE A 17 9.61 17.52 -21.15
C ILE A 17 9.64 16.67 -22.43
N THR A 18 9.57 15.35 -22.30
CA THR A 18 9.65 14.39 -23.41
C THR A 18 8.63 14.69 -24.53
N PRO A 19 7.35 14.99 -24.26
CA PRO A 19 6.43 15.31 -25.34
C PRO A 19 6.68 16.68 -25.96
N TYR A 20 7.31 17.63 -25.26
CA TYR A 20 7.76 18.91 -25.82
C TYR A 20 8.92 18.70 -26.82
N VAL A 21 9.86 17.82 -26.49
CA VAL A 21 11.01 17.49 -27.34
C VAL A 21 10.63 16.60 -28.53
N ILE A 22 9.71 15.63 -28.34
CA ILE A 22 9.35 14.65 -29.37
C ILE A 22 8.30 15.19 -30.35
N TYR A 23 7.25 15.87 -29.85
CA TYR A 23 6.10 16.20 -30.70
C TYR A 23 6.10 17.64 -31.23
N GLY A 24 7.03 18.50 -30.78
CA GLY A 24 7.19 19.87 -31.29
C GLY A 24 5.96 20.79 -31.14
N HIS A 25 4.89 20.29 -30.52
CA HIS A 25 3.64 21.00 -30.31
C HIS A 25 3.53 21.38 -28.83
N PRO A 26 3.20 22.65 -28.52
CA PRO A 26 2.90 23.03 -27.15
C PRO A 26 1.65 22.24 -26.73
N LEU A 27 1.80 21.32 -25.76
CA LEU A 27 0.64 20.78 -25.07
C LEU A 27 -0.19 21.96 -24.58
N SER A 28 -1.50 21.90 -24.79
CA SER A 28 -2.37 22.95 -24.28
C SER A 28 -2.15 23.08 -22.77
N SER A 29 -2.08 24.33 -22.30
CA SER A 29 -1.85 24.71 -20.89
C SER A 29 -2.55 23.78 -19.87
N PRO A 30 -3.83 23.37 -20.04
CA PRO A 30 -4.48 22.47 -19.09
C PRO A 30 -3.89 21.05 -19.01
N THR A 31 -3.41 20.47 -20.12
CA THR A 31 -2.87 19.10 -20.12
C THR A 31 -1.51 19.05 -19.42
N LEU A 32 -0.69 20.08 -19.61
CA LEU A 32 0.62 20.21 -18.98
C LEU A 32 0.47 20.40 -17.46
N LEU A 33 -0.51 21.21 -17.03
CA LEU A 33 -0.86 21.36 -15.61
C LEU A 33 -1.37 20.06 -14.99
N LEU A 34 -2.19 19.29 -15.70
CA LEU A 34 -2.68 18.00 -15.22
C LEU A 34 -1.54 16.98 -15.05
N ILE A 35 -0.62 16.91 -16.01
CA ILE A 35 0.54 16.02 -15.95
C ILE A 35 1.45 16.42 -14.78
N LEU A 36 1.77 17.71 -14.63
CA LEU A 36 2.53 18.22 -13.49
C LEU A 36 1.85 17.90 -12.16
N TRP A 37 0.52 18.11 -12.09
CA TRP A 37 -0.26 17.83 -10.88
C TRP A 37 -0.24 16.33 -10.53
N LEU A 38 -0.48 15.44 -11.49
CA LEU A 38 -0.41 13.99 -11.28
C LEU A 38 0.99 13.53 -10.90
N SER A 39 2.01 14.17 -11.45
CA SER A 39 3.39 13.77 -11.23
C SER A 39 3.96 14.21 -9.88
N ILE A 40 3.43 15.29 -9.30
CA ILE A 40 3.77 15.73 -7.93
C ILE A 40 2.90 15.00 -6.91
N ASN A 41 1.58 14.92 -7.15
CA ASN A 41 0.66 14.34 -6.18
C ASN A 41 0.68 12.81 -6.19
N GLY A 42 0.94 12.18 -7.34
CA GLY A 42 1.00 10.71 -7.47
C GLY A 42 2.02 10.07 -6.52
N PRO A 43 3.31 10.49 -6.52
CA PRO A 43 4.31 9.98 -5.59
C PRO A 43 3.98 10.26 -4.12
N ILE A 44 3.37 11.41 -3.80
CA ILE A 44 2.97 11.78 -2.44
C ILE A 44 1.82 10.89 -1.94
N CYS A 45 0.78 10.72 -2.74
CA CYS A 45 -0.34 9.82 -2.43
C CYS A 45 0.13 8.37 -2.31
N TRP A 46 1.02 7.95 -3.21
CA TRP A 46 1.63 6.62 -3.17
C TRP A 46 2.44 6.41 -1.90
N TRP A 47 3.25 7.39 -1.50
CA TRP A 47 4.01 7.35 -0.26
C TRP A 47 3.12 7.27 0.98
N HIS A 48 2.08 8.11 1.03
CA HIS A 48 1.18 8.16 2.18
C HIS A 48 0.39 6.85 2.32
N SER A 49 0.01 6.24 1.18
CA SER A 49 -0.57 4.91 1.13
C SER A 49 0.39 3.83 1.65
N ARG A 50 1.67 3.88 1.23
CA ARG A 50 2.70 2.95 1.74
C ARG A 50 2.90 3.04 3.24
N LYS A 51 3.03 4.26 3.76
CA LYS A 51 3.22 4.47 5.20
C LYS A 51 2.04 3.89 6.00
N LYS A 52 0.81 4.17 5.55
CA LYS A 52 -0.40 3.63 6.18
C LYS A 52 -0.44 2.10 6.15
N GLN A 53 0.01 1.47 5.06
CA GLN A 53 0.05 0.01 4.96
C GLN A 53 1.09 -0.63 5.89
N SER A 54 2.29 -0.04 6.01
CA SER A 54 3.32 -0.53 6.95
C SER A 54 2.85 -0.46 8.41
N ASP A 55 2.23 0.66 8.80
CA ASP A 55 1.69 0.85 10.15
C ASP A 55 0.59 -0.18 10.46
N ASN A 56 -0.29 -0.46 9.49
CA ASN A 56 -1.34 -1.46 9.65
C ASN A 56 -0.81 -2.88 9.87
N VAL A 57 0.32 -3.27 9.27
CA VAL A 57 0.91 -4.61 9.49
C VAL A 57 1.43 -4.77 10.92
N ARG A 58 1.99 -3.71 11.51
CA ARG A 58 2.47 -3.72 12.91
C ARG A 58 1.33 -3.85 13.92
N GLN A 59 0.16 -3.38 13.53
CA GLN A 59 -1.02 -3.34 14.36
C GLN A 59 -1.82 -4.64 14.35
N ILE A 60 -1.39 -5.64 13.57
CA ILE A 60 -2.07 -6.93 13.51
C ILE A 60 -1.33 -7.92 14.39
N SER A 61 -2.07 -8.71 15.15
CA SER A 61 -1.52 -9.85 15.88
C SER A 61 -2.55 -10.97 15.89
N VAL A 62 -2.09 -12.21 15.84
CA VAL A 62 -2.96 -13.38 15.95
C VAL A 62 -2.73 -14.02 17.33
N LYS A 63 -3.81 -14.29 18.06
CA LYS A 63 -3.79 -15.03 19.32
C LYS A 63 -4.89 -16.07 19.31
N HIS A 64 -4.52 -17.35 19.37
CA HIS A 64 -5.46 -18.48 19.44
C HIS A 64 -6.51 -18.49 18.29
N GLY A 65 -6.10 -18.18 17.06
CA GLY A 65 -6.99 -18.14 15.88
C GLY A 65 -7.85 -16.87 15.75
N ILE A 66 -7.80 -15.96 16.73
CA ILE A 66 -8.48 -14.67 16.67
C ILE A 66 -7.49 -13.60 16.18
N TRP A 67 -7.88 -12.87 15.15
CA TRP A 67 -7.14 -11.75 14.60
C TRP A 67 -7.42 -10.51 15.44
N ILE A 68 -6.36 -9.85 15.91
CA ILE A 68 -6.45 -8.60 16.68
C ILE A 68 -5.83 -7.51 15.82
N LEU A 69 -6.66 -6.61 15.34
CA LEU A 69 -6.27 -5.46 14.53
C LEU A 69 -6.33 -4.20 15.39
N GLU A 70 -5.21 -3.50 15.55
CA GLU A 70 -5.09 -2.32 16.43
C GLU A 70 -5.07 -1.02 15.63
N ILE A 71 -6.23 -0.52 15.19
CA ILE A 71 -6.28 0.76 14.44
C ILE A 71 -6.53 1.91 15.42
N GLU A 72 -5.72 2.96 15.35
CA GLU A 72 -5.90 4.20 16.14
C GLU A 72 -6.06 3.92 17.65
N ASN A 73 -5.24 3.01 18.19
CA ASN A 73 -5.26 2.61 19.61
C ASN A 73 -6.54 1.87 20.04
N ARG A 74 -7.36 1.40 19.09
CA ARG A 74 -8.51 0.52 19.31
C ARG A 74 -8.20 -0.86 18.77
N LYS A 75 -8.50 -1.88 19.56
CA LYS A 75 -8.33 -3.28 19.18
C LYS A 75 -9.65 -3.82 18.66
N TYR A 76 -9.62 -4.31 17.44
CA TYR A 76 -10.70 -4.98 16.76
C TYR A 76 -10.40 -6.47 16.76
N TYR A 77 -11.30 -7.24 17.36
CA TYR A 77 -11.26 -8.69 17.29
C TYR A 77 -11.97 -9.13 16.02
N CYS A 78 -11.24 -9.81 15.18
CA CYS A 78 -11.64 -10.22 13.86
C CYS A 78 -11.38 -11.71 13.65
N GLU A 79 -12.12 -12.30 12.74
CA GLU A 79 -11.94 -13.67 12.26
C GLU A 79 -11.64 -13.64 10.77
N LEU A 80 -10.96 -14.65 10.26
CA LEU A 80 -10.72 -14.76 8.83
C LEU A 80 -12.05 -15.10 8.14
N ASN A 81 -12.50 -14.25 7.22
CA ASN A 81 -13.81 -14.43 6.56
C ASN A 81 -13.73 -15.27 5.28
N ALA A 82 -12.54 -15.34 4.67
CA ALA A 82 -12.31 -16.03 3.41
C ALA A 82 -10.81 -16.32 3.24
N GLU A 83 -10.47 -17.07 2.18
CA GLU A 83 -9.08 -17.34 1.83
C GLU A 83 -8.27 -16.05 1.63
N ILE A 84 -7.01 -16.12 2.05
CA ILE A 84 -6.04 -15.04 1.87
C ILE A 84 -5.60 -15.04 0.41
N LEU A 85 -5.83 -13.93 -0.30
CA LEU A 85 -5.35 -13.78 -1.67
C LEU A 85 -3.90 -13.32 -1.64
N CYS A 86 -3.01 -14.18 -2.10
CA CYS A 86 -1.57 -13.92 -2.17
C CYS A 86 -1.11 -13.85 -3.63
N TRP A 87 -0.68 -12.66 -4.05
CA TRP A 87 -0.01 -12.44 -5.32
C TRP A 87 1.45 -12.02 -5.09
N GLN A 88 2.28 -12.08 -6.14
CA GLN A 88 3.73 -11.82 -6.02
C GLN A 88 4.09 -10.45 -5.41
N TRP A 89 3.20 -9.45 -5.53
CA TRP A 89 3.41 -8.06 -5.14
C TRP A 89 2.36 -7.51 -4.15
N ILE A 90 1.32 -8.29 -3.82
CA ILE A 90 0.21 -7.84 -2.98
C ILE A 90 -0.42 -9.02 -2.22
N LEU A 91 -0.85 -8.76 -0.99
CA LEU A 91 -1.57 -9.68 -0.13
C LEU A 91 -2.88 -9.02 0.30
N ILE A 92 -3.99 -9.75 0.19
CA ILE A 92 -5.30 -9.29 0.66
C ILE A 92 -5.81 -10.27 1.72
N ILE A 93 -6.01 -9.75 2.93
CA ILE A 93 -6.50 -10.51 4.08
C ILE A 93 -7.93 -10.02 4.40
N PRO A 94 -8.97 -10.84 4.14
CA PRO A 94 -10.35 -10.51 4.48
C PRO A 94 -10.65 -10.86 5.94
N LEU A 95 -10.78 -9.85 6.79
CA LEU A 95 -11.06 -9.98 8.22
C LEU A 95 -12.51 -9.58 8.51
N TYR A 96 -13.30 -10.47 9.11
CA TYR A 96 -14.63 -10.14 9.60
C TYR A 96 -14.55 -9.67 11.05
N SER A 97 -15.10 -8.50 11.35
CA SER A 97 -15.20 -7.97 12.71
C SER A 97 -16.62 -8.14 13.23
N ALA A 98 -16.79 -8.91 14.31
CA ALA A 98 -18.09 -9.11 14.94
C ALA A 98 -18.66 -7.82 15.55
N GLU A 99 -17.79 -6.95 16.07
CA GLU A 99 -18.16 -5.65 16.64
C GLU A 99 -18.77 -4.71 15.61
N SER A 100 -18.13 -4.60 14.44
CA SER A 100 -18.59 -3.72 13.36
C SER A 100 -19.57 -4.39 12.39
N ARG A 101 -19.78 -5.71 12.53
CA ARG A 101 -20.55 -6.56 11.60
C ARG A 101 -20.14 -6.33 10.14
N SER A 102 -18.85 -6.13 9.92
CA SER A 102 -18.32 -5.74 8.61
C SER A 102 -17.05 -6.50 8.27
N VAL A 103 -16.80 -6.65 6.97
CA VAL A 103 -15.58 -7.26 6.45
C VAL A 103 -14.57 -6.16 6.15
N ILE A 104 -13.47 -6.18 6.88
CA ILE A 104 -12.31 -5.34 6.70
C ILE A 104 -11.36 -6.06 5.75
N ARG A 105 -11.06 -5.47 4.60
CA ARG A 105 -10.05 -5.98 3.67
C ARG A 105 -8.74 -5.30 3.92
N LEU A 106 -7.79 -6.03 4.50
CA LEU A 106 -6.45 -5.54 4.69
C LEU A 106 -5.65 -5.80 3.41
N VAL A 107 -5.14 -4.73 2.80
CA VAL A 107 -4.32 -4.81 1.59
C VAL A 107 -2.88 -4.43 1.94
N ILE A 108 -1.96 -5.37 1.76
CA ILE A 108 -0.54 -5.21 2.02
C ILE A 108 0.21 -5.34 0.70
N LEU A 109 0.98 -4.34 0.31
CA LEU A 109 1.91 -4.46 -0.81
C LEU A 109 3.22 -5.07 -0.32
N ARG A 110 3.82 -5.96 -1.11
CA ARG A 110 5.07 -6.62 -0.72
C ARG A 110 6.22 -5.63 -0.48
N ASP A 111 6.22 -4.54 -1.24
CA ASP A 111 7.23 -3.48 -1.16
C ASP A 111 6.92 -2.42 -0.10
N SER A 112 5.74 -2.49 0.56
CA SER A 112 5.38 -1.56 1.64
C SER A 112 5.77 -2.08 3.03
N ILE A 113 6.31 -3.29 3.10
CA ILE A 113 6.72 -3.94 4.35
C ILE A 113 8.23 -4.18 4.35
N SER A 114 8.87 -3.96 5.49
CA SER A 114 10.25 -4.31 5.72
C SER A 114 10.44 -5.84 5.73
N ALA A 115 11.69 -6.30 5.60
CA ALA A 115 12.01 -7.73 5.66
C ALA A 115 11.57 -8.38 6.98
N GLU A 116 11.67 -7.64 8.09
CA GLU A 116 11.23 -8.09 9.41
C GLU A 116 9.70 -8.25 9.46
N GLU A 117 8.95 -7.24 9.04
CA GLU A 117 7.48 -7.28 8.96
C GLU A 117 6.99 -8.40 8.05
N ASN A 118 7.67 -8.64 6.93
CA ASN A 118 7.38 -9.78 6.05
C ASN A 118 7.66 -11.12 6.73
N SER A 119 8.72 -11.24 7.54
CA SER A 119 9.00 -12.46 8.31
C SER A 119 7.92 -12.75 9.37
N ILE A 120 7.37 -11.69 9.97
CA ILE A 120 6.30 -11.75 10.96
C ILE A 120 5.00 -12.17 10.27
N LEU A 121 4.65 -11.51 9.16
CA LEU A 121 3.50 -11.83 8.34
C LEU A 121 3.52 -13.27 7.82
N ARG A 122 4.69 -13.75 7.35
CA ARG A 122 4.85 -15.14 6.91
C ARG A 122 4.68 -16.15 8.03
N ARG A 123 5.22 -15.86 9.22
CA ARG A 123 5.02 -16.70 10.40
C ARG A 123 3.53 -16.79 10.76
N TRP A 124 2.80 -15.69 10.63
CA TRP A 124 1.35 -15.67 10.88
C TRP A 124 0.54 -16.43 9.84
N ILE A 125 0.86 -16.28 8.54
CA ILE A 125 0.15 -17.05 7.49
C ILE A 125 0.40 -18.55 7.68
N HIS A 126 1.62 -18.95 8.04
CA HIS A 126 1.95 -20.34 8.27
C HIS A 126 1.25 -20.98 9.48
N SER A 127 0.87 -20.21 10.51
CA SER A 127 0.13 -20.78 11.65
C SER A 127 -1.33 -21.11 11.34
N GLU A 128 -1.88 -20.62 10.24
CA GLU A 128 -3.28 -20.84 9.84
C GLU A 128 -3.42 -21.84 8.69
N CYS A 129 -2.34 -22.09 7.92
CA CYS A 129 -2.34 -23.03 6.79
C CYS A 129 -1.71 -24.40 7.14
N GLY A 130 -1.38 -24.66 8.41
CA GLY A 130 -0.87 -25.94 8.90
C GLY A 130 -1.88 -26.62 9.81
#